data_AF-A0A8I1HZY9-F1
#
_entry.id   AF-A0A8I1HZY9-F1
#
_cell.length_a   1.000
_cell.length_b   1.000
_cell.length_c   1.000
_cell.angle_alpha   90.00
_cell.angle_beta   90.00
_cell.angle_gamma   90.00
#
_symmetry.space_group_name_H-M   'P 1'
#
loop_
_entity.id
_entity.type
_entity.pdbx_description
1 polymer ?
#
loop_
_entity_poly.entity_id
_entity_poly.type
_entity_poly.pdbx_seq_one_letter_code
_entity_poly.pdbx_strand_id
1 'polypeptide(L)'
;MNRLAPLAETSRDLVKQTELLYKLACRLIETCENDYDARDSDAWAGRDITRARKAADEARALAVEQLKLVRYFWKQAHWLTDRFPEAELRDVEGLVKLVDRTEIEVNDWSLTPGRYVGVASEDEDEDFDFEEALRDIHVELEDLNAEAVQLATTIKKNFEELGV
;
A
#
# COMPACT_ATOMS: atom_id res chain seq x y z
N MET A 1 5.57 20.54 -12.99
CA MET A 1 4.92 19.33 -12.46
C MET A 1 4.48 19.43 -11.00
N ASN A 2 5.19 20.20 -10.17
CA ASN A 2 4.97 20.30 -8.70
C ASN A 2 3.56 20.73 -8.25
N ARG A 3 2.75 21.34 -9.13
CA ARG A 3 1.36 21.70 -8.83
C ARG A 3 0.45 20.48 -8.58
N LEU A 4 0.83 19.32 -9.12
CA LEU A 4 0.07 18.07 -8.97
C LEU A 4 0.63 17.16 -7.87
N ALA A 5 1.79 17.47 -7.30
CA ALA A 5 2.38 16.69 -6.21
C ALA A 5 1.46 16.61 -4.97
N PRO A 6 0.81 17.72 -4.52
CA PRO A 6 -0.14 17.63 -3.40
C PRO A 6 -1.33 16.73 -3.70
N LEU A 7 -1.75 16.62 -4.97
CA LEU A 7 -2.84 15.76 -5.38
C LEU A 7 -2.44 14.28 -5.32
N ALA A 8 -1.21 13.95 -5.72
CA ALA A 8 -0.69 12.58 -5.62
C ALA A 8 -0.55 12.12 -4.16
N GLU A 9 -0.06 13.00 -3.28
CA GLU A 9 0.01 12.73 -1.84
C GLU A 9 -1.37 12.59 -1.21
N THR A 10 -2.28 13.52 -1.50
CA THR A 10 -3.66 13.42 -1.01
C THR A 10 -4.33 12.14 -1.51
N SER A 11 -4.07 11.72 -2.75
CA SER A 11 -4.60 10.47 -3.30
C SER A 11 -4.08 9.25 -2.55
N ARG A 12 -2.78 9.25 -2.20
CA ARG A 12 -2.16 8.21 -1.35
C ARG A 12 -2.86 8.15 0.00
N ASP A 13 -3.02 9.29 0.68
CA ASP A 13 -3.68 9.35 1.98
C ASP A 13 -5.15 8.90 1.94
N LEU A 14 -5.87 9.22 0.86
CA LEU A 14 -7.24 8.77 0.66
C LEU A 14 -7.33 7.24 0.46
N VAL A 15 -6.36 6.62 -0.22
CA VAL A 15 -6.29 5.14 -0.29
C VAL A 15 -6.19 4.56 1.11
N LYS A 16 -5.25 5.07 1.92
CA LYS A 16 -5.04 4.61 3.30
C LYS A 16 -6.30 4.74 4.15
N GLN A 17 -6.94 5.92 4.11
CA GLN A 17 -8.16 6.18 4.86
C GLN A 17 -9.32 5.28 4.42
N THR A 18 -9.46 5.03 3.12
CA THR A 18 -10.52 4.16 2.57
C THR A 18 -10.34 2.72 3.06
N GLU A 19 -9.10 2.20 3.05
CA GLU A 19 -8.81 0.85 3.56
C GLU A 19 -9.02 0.75 5.07
N LEU A 20 -8.52 1.74 5.84
CA LEU A 20 -8.69 1.78 7.29
C LEU A 20 -10.17 1.82 7.70
N LEU A 21 -10.97 2.68 7.06
CA LEU A 21 -12.40 2.79 7.34
C LEU A 21 -13.13 1.46 7.10
N TYR A 22 -12.80 0.76 6.02
CA TYR A 22 -13.39 -0.55 5.74
C TYR A 22 -12.95 -1.62 6.76
N LYS A 23 -11.67 -1.68 7.12
CA LYS A 23 -11.14 -2.58 8.17
C LYS A 23 -11.88 -2.36 9.49
N LEU A 24 -12.00 -1.10 9.93
CA LEU A 24 -12.71 -0.73 11.16
C LEU A 24 -14.20 -1.08 11.12
N ALA A 25 -14.86 -0.88 9.99
CA ALA A 25 -16.27 -1.26 9.82
C ALA A 25 -16.46 -2.78 9.91
N CYS A 26 -15.57 -3.58 9.30
CA CYS A 26 -15.61 -5.04 9.41
C CYS A 26 -15.39 -5.50 10.85
N ARG A 27 -14.40 -4.92 11.53
CA ARG A 27 -14.12 -5.23 12.93
C ARG A 27 -15.30 -4.92 13.84
N LEU A 28 -15.96 -3.78 13.65
CA LEU A 28 -17.16 -3.44 14.42
C LEU A 28 -18.26 -4.50 14.25
N ILE A 29 -18.48 -4.95 13.01
CA ILE A 29 -19.45 -6.02 12.72
C ILE A 29 -19.04 -7.31 13.46
N GLU A 30 -17.78 -7.72 13.35
CA GLU A 30 -17.26 -8.94 13.97
C GLU A 30 -17.34 -8.88 15.51
N THR A 31 -16.98 -7.76 16.13
CA THR A 31 -17.16 -7.53 17.57
C THR A 31 -18.62 -7.62 17.98
N CYS A 32 -19.55 -6.99 17.26
CA CYS A 32 -20.98 -7.13 17.56
C CYS A 32 -21.44 -8.59 17.48
N GLU A 33 -21.00 -9.31 16.45
CA GLU A 33 -21.42 -10.69 16.21
C GLU A 33 -20.82 -11.71 17.18
N ASN A 34 -19.59 -11.50 17.64
CA ASN A 34 -18.84 -12.48 18.43
C ASN A 34 -18.81 -12.15 19.93
N ASP A 35 -18.74 -10.86 20.30
CA ASP A 35 -18.58 -10.45 21.71
C ASP A 35 -19.93 -10.07 22.36
N TYR A 36 -20.94 -9.75 21.55
CA TYR A 36 -22.25 -9.27 22.01
C TYR A 36 -23.43 -10.10 21.50
N ASP A 37 -23.17 -11.28 20.92
CA ASP A 37 -24.18 -12.20 20.39
C ASP A 37 -25.21 -11.51 19.49
N ALA A 38 -24.80 -10.50 18.72
CA ALA A 38 -25.74 -9.66 17.99
C ALA A 38 -26.60 -10.46 17.00
N ARG A 39 -26.11 -11.61 16.51
CA ARG A 39 -26.88 -12.51 15.63
C ARG A 39 -28.17 -13.04 16.26
N ASP A 40 -28.25 -13.10 17.58
CA ASP A 40 -29.44 -13.55 18.32
C ASP A 40 -30.40 -12.37 18.65
N SER A 41 -30.00 -11.14 18.34
CA SER A 41 -30.82 -9.95 18.56
C SER A 41 -31.80 -9.72 17.42
N ASP A 42 -33.07 -9.50 17.76
CA ASP A 42 -34.10 -9.06 16.80
C ASP A 42 -33.78 -7.72 16.13
N ALA A 43 -32.90 -6.91 16.72
CA ALA A 43 -32.45 -5.63 16.17
C ALA A 43 -31.31 -5.79 15.13
N TRP A 44 -30.70 -6.97 15.02
CA TRP A 44 -29.58 -7.21 14.13
C TRP A 44 -30.03 -7.58 12.72
N ALA A 45 -29.91 -6.62 11.80
CA ALA A 45 -30.25 -6.81 10.40
C ALA A 45 -29.15 -7.57 9.63
N GLY A 46 -28.80 -8.80 10.04
CA GLY A 46 -27.62 -9.53 9.54
C GLY A 46 -27.54 -9.70 8.02
N ARG A 47 -28.69 -9.88 7.34
CA ARG A 47 -28.75 -9.94 5.87
C ARG A 47 -28.36 -8.61 5.22
N ASP A 48 -28.87 -7.50 5.74
CA ASP A 48 -28.59 -6.18 5.19
C ASP A 48 -27.17 -5.73 5.54
N ILE A 49 -26.66 -6.08 6.72
CA ILE A 49 -25.26 -5.87 7.12
C ILE A 49 -24.31 -6.62 6.19
N THR A 50 -24.58 -7.89 5.89
CA THR A 50 -23.77 -8.70 4.96
C THR A 50 -23.78 -8.08 3.55
N ARG A 51 -24.97 -7.66 3.07
CA ARG A 51 -25.09 -6.99 1.76
C ARG A 51 -24.32 -5.68 1.73
N ALA A 52 -24.44 -4.86 2.78
CA ALA A 52 -23.74 -3.59 2.90
C ALA A 52 -22.23 -3.78 2.98
N ARG A 53 -21.74 -4.78 3.73
CA ARG A 53 -20.30 -5.13 3.80
C ARG A 53 -19.75 -5.48 2.43
N LYS A 54 -20.44 -6.32 1.66
CA LYS A 54 -20.04 -6.67 0.30
C LYS A 54 -20.03 -5.45 -0.64
N ALA A 55 -21.08 -4.64 -0.62
CA ALA A 55 -21.16 -3.43 -1.42
C ALA A 55 -20.06 -2.42 -1.06
N ALA A 56 -19.74 -2.30 0.24
CA ALA A 56 -18.66 -1.45 0.73
C ALA A 56 -17.28 -1.96 0.26
N ASP A 57 -17.04 -3.28 0.23
CA ASP A 57 -15.78 -3.83 -0.28
C ASP A 57 -15.61 -3.56 -1.78
N GLU A 58 -16.66 -3.78 -2.57
CA GLU A 58 -16.65 -3.49 -4.01
C GLU A 58 -16.42 -1.99 -4.28
N ALA A 59 -17.09 -1.11 -3.53
CA ALA A 59 -16.90 0.33 -3.63
C ALA A 59 -15.50 0.78 -3.18
N ARG A 60 -14.99 0.22 -2.08
CA ARG A 60 -13.62 0.45 -1.59
C ARG A 60 -12.61 0.04 -2.65
N ALA A 61 -12.72 -1.17 -3.20
CA ALA A 61 -11.78 -1.68 -4.21
C ALA A 61 -11.76 -0.76 -5.43
N LEU A 62 -12.92 -0.34 -5.93
CA LEU A 62 -13.01 0.59 -7.05
C LEU A 62 -12.36 1.94 -6.71
N ALA A 63 -12.67 2.52 -5.55
CA ALA A 63 -12.11 3.80 -5.12
C ALA A 63 -10.58 3.74 -5.01
N VAL A 64 -10.05 2.69 -4.39
CA VAL A 64 -8.61 2.47 -4.24
C VAL A 64 -7.92 2.38 -5.60
N GLU A 65 -8.48 1.63 -6.55
CA GLU A 65 -7.91 1.52 -7.90
C GLU A 65 -7.90 2.87 -8.62
N GLN A 66 -8.98 3.65 -8.54
CA GLN A 66 -9.00 4.99 -9.16
C GLN A 66 -7.99 5.95 -8.52
N LEU A 67 -7.86 5.94 -7.19
CA LEU A 67 -6.91 6.78 -6.47
C LEU A 67 -5.45 6.39 -6.77
N LYS A 68 -5.17 5.09 -6.96
CA LYS A 68 -3.84 4.61 -7.40
C LYS A 68 -3.46 5.16 -8.77
N LEU A 69 -4.41 5.28 -9.71
CA LEU A 69 -4.12 5.83 -11.04
C LEU A 69 -3.64 7.28 -10.99
N VAL A 70 -4.20 8.11 -10.10
CA VAL A 70 -3.76 9.50 -9.92
C VAL A 70 -2.28 9.57 -9.58
N ARG A 71 -1.84 8.74 -8.61
CA ARG A 71 -0.44 8.66 -8.20
C ARG A 71 0.43 8.10 -9.32
N TYR A 72 -0.02 7.04 -10.01
CA TYR A 72 0.69 6.44 -11.13
C TYR A 72 1.02 7.47 -12.21
N PHE A 73 0.01 8.17 -12.73
CA PHE A 73 0.23 9.14 -13.81
C PHE A 73 1.10 10.31 -13.36
N TRP A 74 0.90 10.79 -12.13
CA TRP A 74 1.76 11.84 -11.59
C TRP A 74 3.22 11.38 -11.53
N LYS A 75 3.50 10.19 -10.99
CA LYS A 75 4.86 9.64 -10.89
C LYS A 75 5.52 9.45 -12.24
N GLN A 76 4.82 8.83 -13.19
CA GLN A 76 5.37 8.60 -14.54
C GLN A 76 5.75 9.92 -15.20
N ALA A 77 4.88 10.91 -15.08
CA ALA A 77 5.10 12.19 -15.71
C ALA A 77 6.12 13.04 -14.91
N HIS A 78 6.20 12.91 -13.59
CA HIS A 78 7.25 13.52 -12.77
C HIS A 78 8.62 12.91 -13.09
N TRP A 79 8.74 11.58 -13.11
CA TRP A 79 9.96 10.85 -13.49
C TRP A 79 10.51 11.32 -14.84
N LEU A 80 9.62 11.45 -15.84
CA LEU A 80 10.01 11.89 -17.18
C LEU A 80 10.45 13.36 -17.19
N THR A 81 9.65 14.24 -16.59
CA THR A 81 9.91 15.70 -16.63
C THR A 81 11.07 16.14 -15.76
N ASP A 82 11.40 15.39 -14.71
CA ASP A 82 12.57 15.65 -13.87
C ASP A 82 13.87 15.29 -14.61
N ARG A 83 13.87 14.14 -15.31
CA ARG A 83 15.02 13.66 -16.07
C ARG A 83 15.20 14.38 -17.41
N PHE A 84 14.11 14.83 -18.04
CA PHE A 84 14.09 15.53 -19.33
C PHE A 84 13.25 16.82 -19.27
N PRO A 85 13.72 17.87 -18.58
CA PRO A 85 12.93 19.07 -18.30
C PRO A 85 12.54 19.85 -19.56
N GLU A 86 13.42 19.87 -20.57
CA GLU A 86 13.18 20.56 -21.85
C GLU A 86 12.56 19.63 -22.91
N ALA A 87 12.17 18.40 -22.54
CA ALA A 87 11.70 17.36 -23.45
C ALA A 87 12.68 17.02 -24.60
N GLU A 88 13.95 17.33 -24.42
CA GLU A 88 15.05 17.00 -25.32
C GLU A 88 15.91 15.87 -24.73
N LEU A 89 16.51 15.07 -25.62
CA LEU A 89 17.47 14.06 -25.20
C LEU A 89 18.68 14.75 -24.55
N ARG A 90 18.94 14.38 -23.31
CA ARG A 90 20.15 14.76 -22.57
C ARG A 90 20.71 13.55 -21.85
N ASP A 91 21.98 13.62 -21.50
CA ASP A 91 22.61 12.58 -20.71
C ASP A 91 22.00 12.55 -19.30
N VAL A 92 21.62 11.37 -18.83
CA VAL A 92 21.08 11.09 -17.50
C VAL A 92 21.84 9.88 -16.94
N GLU A 93 22.57 10.11 -15.86
CA GLU A 93 23.40 9.09 -15.22
C GLU A 93 22.58 7.85 -14.84
N GLY A 94 23.12 6.67 -15.13
CA GLY A 94 22.48 5.37 -14.97
C GLY A 94 21.32 5.08 -15.93
N LEU A 95 20.92 6.02 -16.81
CA LEU A 95 19.77 5.86 -17.70
C LEU A 95 20.12 5.98 -19.19
N VAL A 96 20.68 7.10 -19.63
CA VAL A 96 20.96 7.35 -21.04
C VAL A 96 22.16 8.28 -21.22
N LYS A 97 23.01 8.00 -22.22
CA LYS A 97 24.11 8.87 -22.64
C LYS A 97 24.24 8.84 -24.15
N LEU A 98 24.39 10.00 -24.78
CA LEU A 98 24.72 10.09 -26.19
C LEU A 98 26.23 9.93 -26.37
N VAL A 99 26.64 8.91 -27.12
CA VAL A 99 28.06 8.60 -27.36
C VAL A 99 28.35 8.56 -28.85
N ASP A 100 29.51 9.08 -29.24
CA ASP A 100 29.95 9.03 -30.63
C ASP A 100 30.77 7.77 -30.93
N ARG A 101 31.08 7.56 -32.21
CA ARG A 101 31.84 6.37 -32.64
C ARG A 101 33.27 6.34 -32.10
N THR A 102 33.86 7.49 -31.80
CA THR A 102 35.22 7.57 -31.28
C THR A 102 35.27 7.10 -29.83
N GLU A 103 34.27 7.47 -29.02
CA GLU A 103 34.12 6.96 -27.65
C GLU A 103 33.85 5.45 -27.63
N ILE A 104 33.05 4.95 -28.59
CA ILE A 104 32.79 3.52 -28.74
C ILE A 104 34.07 2.74 -29.09
N GLU A 105 34.89 3.29 -30.00
CA GLU A 105 36.16 2.67 -30.40
C GLU A 105 37.15 2.58 -29.22
N VAL A 106 37.24 3.64 -28.41
CA VAL A 106 38.04 3.65 -27.16
C VAL A 106 37.57 2.59 -26.16
N ASN A 107 36.28 2.24 -26.19
CA ASN A 107 35.67 1.21 -25.34
C ASN A 107 35.66 -0.19 -25.99
N ASP A 108 36.61 -0.47 -26.89
CA ASP A 108 36.76 -1.74 -27.61
C ASP A 108 35.50 -2.14 -28.41
N TRP A 109 34.77 -1.17 -28.94
CA TRP A 109 33.50 -1.37 -29.64
C TRP A 109 32.41 -2.04 -28.79
N SER A 110 32.57 -2.08 -27.47
CA SER A 110 31.58 -2.64 -26.56
C SER A 110 30.36 -1.74 -26.48
N LEU A 111 29.15 -2.30 -26.63
CA LEU A 111 27.89 -1.55 -26.49
C LEU A 111 27.21 -1.77 -25.13
N THR A 112 27.93 -2.31 -24.15
CA THR A 112 27.37 -2.54 -22.81
C THR A 112 27.04 -1.19 -22.16
N PRO A 113 25.76 -0.89 -21.84
CA PRO A 113 25.36 0.43 -21.38
C PRO A 113 26.16 0.93 -20.17
N GLY A 114 26.42 0.06 -19.19
CA GLY A 114 27.15 0.42 -17.97
C GLY A 114 28.56 1.00 -18.19
N ARG A 115 29.17 0.83 -19.37
CA ARG A 115 30.45 1.49 -19.72
C ARG A 115 30.30 2.98 -20.00
N TYR A 116 29.08 3.44 -20.30
CA TYR A 116 28.81 4.80 -20.77
C TYR A 116 27.89 5.57 -19.82
N VAL A 117 26.83 4.94 -19.31
CA VAL A 117 25.80 5.63 -18.52
C VAL A 117 26.18 5.82 -17.05
N GLY A 118 27.17 5.11 -16.50
CA GLY A 118 27.46 5.15 -15.06
C GLY A 118 26.41 4.41 -14.23
N VAL A 119 26.32 4.72 -12.94
CA VAL A 119 25.39 4.10 -11.98
C VAL A 119 24.47 5.19 -11.44
N ALA A 120 23.16 4.98 -11.55
CA ALA A 120 22.20 5.92 -10.94
C ALA A 120 22.41 5.95 -9.43
N SER A 121 22.21 7.11 -8.82
CA SER A 121 22.07 7.19 -7.36
C SER A 121 20.91 6.28 -6.93
N GLU A 122 21.04 5.60 -5.78
CA GLU A 122 19.91 4.87 -5.20
C GLU A 122 18.82 5.90 -4.86
N ASP A 123 17.82 6.01 -5.73
CA ASP A 123 16.58 6.68 -5.38
C ASP A 123 15.96 5.85 -4.23
N GLU A 124 15.73 6.47 -3.06
CA GLU A 124 14.94 5.84 -2.01
C GLU A 124 13.59 5.43 -2.64
N ASP A 125 13.18 4.17 -2.46
CA ASP A 125 11.85 3.71 -2.88
C ASP A 125 10.79 4.54 -2.13
N GLU A 126 10.38 5.70 -2.68
CA GLU A 126 9.29 6.56 -2.20
C GLU A 126 7.94 5.80 -2.12
N ASP A 127 7.93 4.55 -2.59
CA ASP A 127 6.80 3.64 -2.61
C ASP A 127 6.64 2.87 -1.30
N PHE A 128 7.71 2.72 -0.52
CA PHE A 128 7.68 1.99 0.75
C PHE A 128 7.63 2.96 1.93
N ASP A 129 6.42 3.17 2.45
CA ASP A 129 6.19 3.93 3.68
C ASP A 129 6.49 3.03 4.89
N PHE A 130 7.75 3.05 5.35
CA PHE A 130 8.23 2.23 6.47
C PHE A 130 7.41 2.47 7.75
N GLU A 131 7.04 3.72 8.04
CA GLU A 131 6.31 4.07 9.25
C GLU A 131 4.89 3.51 9.23
N GLU A 132 4.23 3.58 8.07
CA GLU A 132 2.93 2.95 7.86
C GLU A 132 3.00 1.42 7.96
N ALA A 133 3.96 0.79 7.29
CA ALA A 133 4.12 -0.67 7.36
C ALA A 133 4.30 -1.14 8.81
N LEU A 134 5.10 -0.39 9.60
CA LEU A 134 5.27 -0.65 11.03
C LEU A 134 3.98 -0.46 11.82
N ARG A 135 3.18 0.57 11.50
CA ARG A 135 1.91 0.83 12.18
C ARG A 135 0.87 -0.24 11.88
N ASP A 136 0.76 -0.67 10.63
CA ASP A 136 -0.16 -1.74 10.22
C ASP A 136 0.22 -3.07 10.89
N ILE A 137 1.52 -3.40 10.91
CA ILE A 137 2.03 -4.57 11.67
C ILE A 137 1.71 -4.43 13.15
N HIS A 138 1.82 -3.24 13.73
CA HIS A 138 1.54 -3.02 15.14
C HIS A 138 0.06 -3.26 15.49
N VAL A 139 -0.86 -2.75 14.67
CA VAL A 139 -2.31 -2.97 14.85
C VAL A 139 -2.64 -4.46 14.71
N GLU A 140 -2.11 -5.13 13.69
CA GLU A 140 -2.31 -6.56 13.50
C GLU A 140 -1.73 -7.38 14.68
N LEU A 141 -0.58 -6.98 15.20
CA LEU A 141 0.03 -7.61 16.37
C LEU A 141 -0.80 -7.42 17.64
N GLU A 142 -1.35 -6.23 17.88
CA GLU A 142 -2.26 -5.98 19.01
C GLU A 142 -3.51 -6.87 18.93
N ASP A 143 -4.06 -7.06 17.73
CA ASP A 143 -5.24 -7.88 17.49
C ASP A 143 -4.95 -9.37 17.75
N LEU A 144 -3.88 -9.90 17.17
CA LEU A 144 -3.42 -11.26 17.42
C LEU A 144 -3.16 -11.51 18.92
N ASN A 145 -2.64 -10.51 19.64
CA ASN A 145 -2.41 -10.62 21.06
C ASN A 145 -3.72 -10.65 21.87
N ALA A 146 -4.73 -9.86 21.48
CA ALA A 146 -6.05 -9.91 22.11
C ALA A 146 -6.71 -11.28 21.91
N GLU A 147 -6.67 -11.82 20.69
CA GLU A 147 -7.17 -13.17 20.38
C GLU A 147 -6.42 -14.25 21.18
N ALA A 148 -5.09 -14.15 21.28
CA ALA A 148 -4.29 -15.08 22.05
C ALA A 148 -4.68 -15.11 23.53
N VAL A 149 -4.95 -13.94 24.13
CA VAL A 149 -5.43 -13.83 25.52
C VAL A 149 -6.79 -14.47 25.71
N GLN A 150 -7.72 -14.25 24.77
CA GLN A 150 -9.04 -14.88 24.81
C GLN A 150 -8.91 -16.40 24.72
N LEU A 151 -8.11 -16.90 23.78
CA LEU A 151 -7.88 -18.34 23.60
C LEU A 151 -7.26 -18.97 24.85
N ALA A 152 -6.26 -18.33 25.43
CA ALA A 152 -5.64 -18.79 26.67
C ALA A 152 -6.65 -18.89 27.83
N THR A 153 -7.56 -17.92 27.93
CA THR A 153 -8.63 -17.92 28.94
C THR A 153 -9.60 -19.08 28.72
N THR A 154 -10.04 -19.31 27.49
CA THR A 154 -10.92 -20.42 27.12
C THR A 154 -10.29 -21.77 27.42
N ILE A 155 -9.02 -21.95 27.05
CA ILE A 155 -8.27 -23.18 27.34
C ILE A 155 -8.22 -23.43 28.84
N LYS A 156 -7.86 -22.41 29.64
CA LYS A 156 -7.81 -22.52 31.10
C LYS A 156 -9.15 -22.97 31.68
N LYS A 157 -10.26 -22.36 31.25
CA LYS A 157 -11.60 -22.73 31.69
C LYS A 157 -11.95 -24.18 31.33
N ASN A 158 -11.61 -24.62 30.13
CA ASN A 158 -11.84 -26.01 29.70
C ASN A 158 -11.05 -27.01 30.55
N PHE A 159 -9.83 -26.68 30.97
CA PHE A 159 -9.05 -27.52 31.89
C PHE A 159 -9.72 -27.61 33.27
N GLU A 160 -10.14 -26.48 33.83
CA GLU A 160 -10.86 -26.42 35.11
C GLU A 160 -12.15 -27.26 35.09
N GLU A 161 -12.90 -27.23 33.98
CA GLU A 161 -14.11 -28.04 33.78
C GLU A 161 -13.84 -29.54 33.64
N LEU A 162 -12.66 -29.93 33.14
CA LEU A 162 -12.20 -31.32 33.06
C LEU A 162 -11.61 -31.84 34.39
N GLY A 163 -11.54 -30.99 35.42
CA GLY A 163 -11.06 -31.37 36.75
C GLY A 163 -9.53 -31.46 36.88
N VAL A 164 -8.79 -30.78 36.00
CA VAL A 164 -7.32 -30.63 36.05
C VAL A 164 -6.95 -29.16 36.23
#